data_AF-A0A4Y8VR25-F1
#
_entry.id   AF-A0A4Y8VR25-F1
#
_cell.length_a   1.000
_cell.length_b   1.000
_cell.length_c   1.000
_cell.angle_alpha   90.00
_cell.angle_beta   90.00
_cell.angle_gamma   90.00
#
_symmetry.space_group_name_H-M   'P 1'
#
loop_
_entity.id
_entity.type
_entity.pdbx_description
1 polymer ?
#
loop_
_entity_poly.entity_id
_entity_poly.type
_entity_poly.pdbx_seq_one_letter_code
_entity_poly.pdbx_strand_id
1 'polypeptide(L)'
;MCSFSIILCLIVGLLVSTSLYLWGALLVVWLFPRSYAKEGDKIHIYINGSYNRTATINKIASDRFYIYEKVKIPVGYRGRFFAITREDNVKLVYIKNRKLYRLIPIYLFAKWMFAIPDDEHQLPESESFKDPEDSGDDEDDKSDK
;
A
#
# COMPACT_ATOMS: atom_id res chain seq x y z
N MET A 1 -51.48 8.85 -6.32
CA MET A 1 -50.53 9.84 -6.90
C MET A 1 -49.41 10.20 -5.92
N CYS A 2 -49.66 10.38 -4.61
CA CYS A 2 -48.61 10.70 -3.63
C CYS A 2 -47.51 9.64 -3.47
N SER A 3 -47.85 8.35 -3.55
CA SER A 3 -46.87 7.25 -3.42
C SER A 3 -45.82 7.25 -4.53
N PHE A 4 -46.23 7.49 -5.79
CA PHE A 4 -45.31 7.56 -6.93
C PHE A 4 -44.35 8.76 -6.83
N SER A 5 -44.82 9.92 -6.39
CA SER A 5 -43.96 11.09 -6.18
C SER A 5 -42.93 10.86 -5.07
N ILE A 6 -43.31 10.19 -3.98
CA ILE A 6 -42.38 9.86 -2.89
C ILE A 6 -41.31 8.87 -3.38
N ILE A 7 -41.71 7.83 -4.12
CA ILE A 7 -40.79 6.84 -4.69
C ILE A 7 -39.81 7.51 -5.67
N LEU A 8 -40.30 8.41 -6.53
CA LEU A 8 -39.46 9.18 -7.45
C LEU A 8 -38.43 10.03 -6.70
N CYS A 9 -38.84 10.74 -5.64
CA CYS A 9 -37.93 11.53 -4.80
C CYS A 9 -36.86 10.66 -4.13
N LEU A 10 -37.20 9.46 -3.66
CA LEU A 10 -36.22 8.53 -3.08
C LEU A 10 -35.22 8.04 -4.13
N ILE A 11 -35.69 7.70 -5.33
CA ILE A 11 -34.81 7.27 -6.43
C ILE A 11 -33.87 8.40 -6.83
N VAL A 12 -34.38 9.62 -7.01
CA VAL A 12 -33.57 10.79 -7.35
C VAL A 12 -32.57 11.10 -6.22
N GLY A 13 -33.00 11.03 -4.96
CA GLY A 13 -32.12 11.21 -3.81
C GLY A 13 -30.98 10.19 -3.77
N LEU A 14 -31.28 8.92 -4.04
CA LEU A 14 -30.27 7.86 -4.15
C LEU A 14 -29.30 8.14 -5.30
N LEU A 15 -29.79 8.51 -6.47
CA LEU A 15 -28.94 8.82 -7.63
C LEU A 15 -28.02 10.02 -7.37
N VAL A 16 -28.52 11.07 -6.72
CA VAL A 16 -27.69 12.23 -6.34
C VAL A 16 -26.64 11.82 -5.32
N SER A 17 -27.01 11.02 -4.32
CA SER A 17 -26.08 10.55 -3.29
C SER A 17 -24.96 9.68 -3.86
N THR A 18 -25.27 8.77 -4.79
CA THR A 18 -24.27 7.92 -5.43
C THR A 18 -23.37 8.72 -6.36
N SER A 19 -23.93 9.69 -7.10
CA SER A 19 -23.14 10.59 -7.93
C SER A 19 -22.16 11.43 -7.12
N LEU A 20 -22.61 12.00 -5.99
CA LEU A 20 -21.75 12.74 -5.06
C LEU A 20 -20.67 11.85 -4.44
N TYR A 21 -21.01 10.60 -4.08
CA TYR A 21 -20.05 9.63 -3.57
C TYR A 21 -18.96 9.30 -4.60
N LEU A 22 -19.35 9.01 -5.85
CA LEU A 22 -18.42 8.73 -6.94
C LEU A 22 -17.51 9.94 -7.26
N TRP A 23 -18.09 11.15 -7.28
CA TRP A 23 -17.31 12.38 -7.44
C TRP A 23 -16.33 12.61 -6.29
N GLY A 24 -16.75 12.36 -5.05
CA GLY A 24 -15.88 12.45 -3.88
C GLY A 24 -14.71 11.47 -3.95
N ALA A 25 -14.98 10.22 -4.32
CA ALA A 25 -13.94 9.21 -4.52
C ALA A 25 -12.93 9.61 -5.61
N LEU A 26 -13.43 10.17 -6.73
CA LEU A 26 -12.58 10.66 -7.82
C LEU A 26 -11.73 11.86 -7.39
N LEU A 27 -12.31 12.81 -6.65
CA LEU A 27 -11.60 13.97 -6.12
C LEU A 27 -10.48 13.54 -5.16
N VAL A 28 -10.74 12.59 -4.27
CA VAL A 28 -9.71 12.00 -3.40
C VAL A 28 -8.58 11.41 -4.25
N VAL A 29 -8.90 10.57 -5.24
CA VAL A 29 -7.91 9.99 -6.16
C VAL A 29 -7.11 11.07 -6.91
N TRP A 30 -7.74 12.19 -7.26
CA TRP A 30 -7.09 13.28 -7.97
C TRP A 30 -6.22 14.16 -7.07
N LEU A 31 -6.64 14.38 -5.82
CA LEU A 31 -5.96 15.27 -4.86
C LEU A 31 -4.68 14.64 -4.29
N PHE A 32 -4.67 13.32 -4.06
CA PHE A 32 -3.51 12.66 -3.49
C PHE A 32 -2.44 12.37 -4.56
N PRO A 33 -1.18 12.76 -4.31
CA PRO A 33 -0.12 12.60 -5.29
C PRO A 33 0.17 11.12 -5.55
N ARG A 34 0.37 10.78 -6.83
CA ARG A 34 0.94 9.50 -7.25
C ARG A 34 2.45 9.61 -7.29
N SER A 35 3.12 9.00 -6.32
CA SER A 35 4.58 9.04 -6.21
C SER A 35 5.09 7.66 -5.84
N TYR A 36 5.16 6.79 -6.84
CA TYR A 36 5.70 5.46 -6.69
C TYR A 36 7.19 5.53 -6.35
N ALA A 37 7.61 4.67 -5.43
CA ALA A 37 9.03 4.47 -5.14
C ALA A 37 9.64 3.70 -6.32
N LYS A 38 10.65 4.27 -6.98
CA LYS A 38 11.41 3.61 -8.05
C LYS A 38 12.83 3.29 -7.58
N GLU A 39 13.50 2.40 -8.29
CA GLU A 39 14.93 2.15 -8.10
C GLU A 39 15.72 3.46 -8.33
N GLY A 40 16.69 3.74 -7.47
CA GLY A 40 17.45 4.98 -7.43
C GLY A 40 16.79 6.14 -6.67
N ASP A 41 15.54 6.01 -6.22
CA ASP A 41 14.88 7.08 -5.46
C ASP A 41 15.37 7.16 -4.01
N LYS A 42 15.46 8.39 -3.50
CA LYS A 42 15.66 8.67 -2.07
C LYS A 42 14.32 8.54 -1.33
N ILE A 43 14.31 7.74 -0.28
CA ILE A 43 13.18 7.56 0.63
C ILE A 43 13.54 7.94 2.06
N HIS A 44 12.57 8.54 2.74
CA HIS A 44 12.62 8.84 4.16
C HIS A 44 11.94 7.71 4.94
N ILE A 45 12.63 7.21 5.95
CA ILE A 45 12.21 6.10 6.80
C ILE A 45 11.81 6.65 8.16
N TYR A 46 10.59 6.33 8.57
CA TYR A 46 10.05 6.64 9.89
C TYR A 46 9.85 5.34 10.67
N ILE A 47 10.25 5.34 11.93
CA ILE A 47 10.08 4.22 12.86
C ILE A 47 9.21 4.70 14.02
N ASN A 48 8.10 4.00 14.28
CA ASN A 48 7.12 4.37 15.29
C ASN A 48 6.68 5.85 15.21
N GLY A 49 6.61 6.38 13.99
CA GLY A 49 6.23 7.75 13.70
C GLY A 49 7.32 8.81 13.91
N SER A 50 8.49 8.44 14.40
CA SER A 50 9.67 9.31 14.45
C SER A 50 10.52 9.15 13.19
N TYR A 51 11.06 10.27 12.69
CA TYR A 51 11.99 10.23 11.57
C TYR A 51 13.29 9.56 12.01
N ASN A 52 13.73 8.53 11.27
CA ASN A 52 14.99 7.84 11.56
C ASN A 52 16.09 8.26 10.57
N ARG A 53 15.87 8.04 9.27
CA ARG A 53 16.90 8.28 8.25
C ARG A 53 16.34 8.49 6.84
N THR A 54 17.21 8.94 5.94
CA THR A 54 16.98 8.95 4.50
C THR A 54 17.89 7.92 3.85
N ALA A 55 17.38 7.15 2.92
CA ALA A 55 18.15 6.14 2.21
C ALA A 55 17.73 6.01 0.75
N THR A 56 18.63 5.51 -0.09
CA THR A 56 18.36 5.31 -1.52
C THR A 56 17.95 3.86 -1.75
N ILE A 57 16.85 3.66 -2.48
CA ILE A 57 16.43 2.33 -2.92
C ILE A 57 17.35 1.91 -4.07
N ASN A 58 17.98 0.75 -3.95
CA ASN A 58 18.77 0.20 -5.06
C ASN A 58 17.96 -0.78 -5.89
N LYS A 59 17.23 -1.68 -5.22
CA LYS A 59 16.39 -2.69 -5.87
C LYS A 59 15.04 -2.81 -5.18
N ILE A 60 13.99 -3.06 -5.96
CA ILE A 60 12.64 -3.30 -5.46
C ILE A 60 12.25 -4.76 -5.75
N ALA A 61 11.94 -5.53 -4.71
CA ALA A 61 11.27 -6.82 -4.83
C ALA A 61 9.79 -6.69 -4.45
N SER A 62 9.00 -7.74 -4.56
CA SER A 62 7.56 -7.73 -4.24
C SER A 62 7.27 -7.41 -2.77
N ASP A 63 7.98 -8.07 -1.86
CA ASP A 63 7.79 -7.98 -0.41
C ASP A 63 8.86 -7.13 0.29
N ARG A 64 9.93 -6.71 -0.41
CA ARG A 64 11.11 -6.09 0.20
C ARG A 64 11.69 -4.94 -0.62
N PHE A 65 12.25 -3.95 0.08
CA PHE A 65 13.13 -2.94 -0.51
C PHE A 65 14.59 -3.25 -0.15
N TYR A 66 15.48 -3.09 -1.12
CA TYR A 66 16.91 -3.20 -0.91
C TYR A 66 17.53 -1.82 -0.80
N ILE A 67 18.14 -1.56 0.35
CA ILE A 67 18.80 -0.29 0.66
C ILE A 67 20.28 -0.56 0.92
N TYR A 68 21.15 0.38 0.53
CA TYR A 68 22.61 0.26 0.66
C TYR A 68 23.16 -1.06 0.08
N GLU A 69 22.56 -1.52 -1.02
CA GLU A 69 22.84 -2.79 -1.74
C GLU A 69 22.67 -4.09 -0.92
N LYS A 70 22.63 -4.02 0.41
CA LYS A 70 22.73 -5.18 1.31
C LYS A 70 21.58 -5.29 2.30
N VAL A 71 20.95 -4.17 2.69
CA VAL A 71 19.91 -4.16 3.74
C VAL A 71 18.57 -4.46 3.12
N LYS A 72 18.00 -5.61 3.49
CA LYS A 72 16.63 -6.01 3.12
C LYS A 72 15.67 -5.40 4.12
N ILE A 73 14.67 -4.67 3.61
CA ILE A 73 13.64 -4.05 4.44
C ILE A 73 12.27 -4.60 4.02
N PRO A 74 11.53 -5.23 4.94
CA PRO A 74 10.21 -5.78 4.63
C PRO A 74 9.20 -4.66 4.33
N VAL A 75 8.30 -4.93 3.39
CA VAL A 75 7.23 -4.05 2.91
C VAL A 75 5.91 -4.79 2.99
N GLY A 76 5.12 -4.54 4.03
CA GLY A 76 3.84 -5.23 4.22
C GLY A 76 2.70 -4.67 3.36
N TYR A 77 2.65 -3.34 3.18
CA TYR A 77 1.61 -2.65 2.43
C TYR A 77 2.18 -1.50 1.61
N ARG A 78 1.73 -1.36 0.37
CA ARG A 78 2.10 -0.26 -0.54
C ARG A 78 0.85 0.54 -0.88
N GLY A 79 0.84 1.80 -0.48
CA GLY A 79 -0.15 2.79 -0.91
C GLY A 79 0.49 3.79 -1.88
N ARG A 80 -0.34 4.57 -2.58
CA ARG A 80 0.02 5.48 -3.69
C ARG A 80 1.33 6.26 -3.64
N PHE A 81 1.76 6.66 -2.44
CA PHE A 81 2.97 7.44 -2.23
C PHE A 81 3.78 7.02 -0.99
N PHE A 82 3.36 5.93 -0.33
CA PHE A 82 3.97 5.46 0.91
C PHE A 82 3.93 3.94 1.01
N ALA A 83 4.83 3.37 1.79
CA ALA A 83 4.77 1.96 2.16
C ALA A 83 4.79 1.83 3.68
N ILE A 84 4.05 0.85 4.22
CA ILE A 84 3.95 0.58 5.66
C ILE A 84 4.30 -0.87 5.92
N THR A 85 5.10 -1.09 6.95
CA THR A 85 5.33 -2.42 7.51
C THR A 85 5.06 -2.38 9.00
N ARG A 86 4.44 -3.44 9.51
CA ARG A 86 4.25 -3.67 10.93
C ARG A 86 4.91 -4.99 11.27
N GLU A 87 5.94 -4.93 12.10
CA GLU A 87 6.74 -6.09 12.52
C GLU A 87 6.88 -6.00 14.04
N ASP A 88 6.41 -7.01 14.78
CA ASP A 88 6.62 -7.19 16.23
C ASP A 88 6.57 -5.93 17.12
N ASN A 89 5.58 -5.05 16.88
CA ASN A 89 5.33 -3.75 17.53
C ASN A 89 6.08 -2.53 16.98
N VAL A 90 6.88 -2.70 15.94
CA VAL A 90 7.53 -1.61 15.20
C VAL A 90 6.71 -1.29 13.96
N LYS A 91 6.27 -0.03 13.85
CA LYS A 91 5.65 0.51 12.65
C LYS A 91 6.70 1.24 11.82
N LEU A 92 6.99 0.70 10.66
CA LEU A 92 7.88 1.30 9.67
C LEU A 92 7.05 1.98 8.58
N VAL A 93 7.43 3.21 8.23
CA VAL A 93 6.78 3.97 7.15
C VAL A 93 7.85 4.54 6.22
N TYR A 94 7.69 4.27 4.92
CA TYR A 94 8.62 4.68 3.86
C TYR A 94 7.93 5.68 2.93
N ILE A 95 8.59 6.83 2.67
CA ILE A 95 8.00 7.91 1.88
C ILE A 95 9.08 8.64 1.08
N LYS A 96 8.82 8.95 -0.19
CA LYS A 96 9.73 9.75 -1.02
C LYS A 96 9.93 11.17 -0.51
N ASN A 97 8.85 11.83 -0.09
CA ASN A 97 8.84 13.23 0.35
C ASN A 97 8.36 13.37 1.80
N ARG A 98 9.16 14.02 2.65
CA ARG A 98 8.80 14.27 4.07
C ARG A 98 7.44 14.95 4.28
N LYS A 99 7.04 15.84 3.38
CA LYS A 99 5.76 16.57 3.47
C LYS A 99 4.55 15.64 3.35
N LEU A 100 4.69 14.52 2.63
CA LEU A 100 3.62 13.56 2.42
C LEU A 100 3.31 12.71 3.65
N TYR A 101 4.21 12.67 4.64
CA TYR A 101 3.96 11.96 5.90
C TYR A 101 2.66 12.41 6.58
N ARG A 102 2.38 13.72 6.56
CA ARG A 102 1.15 14.29 7.15
C ARG A 102 -0.11 13.88 6.39
N LEU A 103 0.01 13.51 5.12
CA LEU A 103 -1.11 13.12 4.27
C LEU A 103 -1.49 11.65 4.42
N ILE A 104 -0.62 10.80 5.00
CA ILE A 104 -0.90 9.37 5.21
C ILE A 104 -2.17 9.14 6.03
N PRO A 105 -2.34 9.72 7.25
CA PRO A 105 -3.56 9.47 8.02
C PRO A 105 -4.82 9.97 7.30
N ILE A 106 -4.73 11.11 6.60
CA ILE A 106 -5.85 11.67 5.82
C ILE A 106 -6.21 10.74 4.66
N TYR A 107 -5.21 10.21 3.96
CA TYR A 107 -5.41 9.26 2.87
C TYR A 107 -6.01 7.95 3.36
N LEU A 108 -5.51 7.38 4.46
CA LEU A 108 -6.06 6.14 5.03
C LEU A 108 -7.52 6.33 5.48
N PHE A 109 -7.83 7.49 6.06
CA PHE A 109 -9.19 7.85 6.41
C PHE A 109 -10.09 7.98 5.17
N ALA A 110 -9.61 8.68 4.13
CA ALA A 110 -10.33 8.83 2.88
C ALA A 110 -10.52 7.49 2.16
N LYS A 111 -9.50 6.62 2.16
CA LYS A 111 -9.59 5.27 1.61
C LYS A 111 -10.67 4.46 2.32
N TRP A 112 -10.72 4.53 3.65
CA TRP A 112 -11.75 3.87 4.45
C TRP A 112 -13.15 4.44 4.17
N MET A 113 -13.28 5.76 4.04
CA MET A 113 -14.55 6.44 3.79
C MET A 113 -15.13 6.17 2.39
N PHE A 114 -14.27 6.12 1.37
CA PHE A 114 -14.66 5.98 -0.03
C PHE A 114 -14.45 4.55 -0.59
N ALA A 115 -14.06 3.59 0.27
CA ALA A 115 -13.76 2.22 -0.12
C ALA A 115 -12.85 2.12 -1.37
N ILE A 116 -11.82 2.97 -1.43
CA ILE A 116 -10.95 3.07 -2.61
C ILE A 116 -10.12 1.78 -2.72
N PRO A 117 -10.13 1.10 -3.87
CA PRO A 117 -9.31 -0.09 -4.07
C PRO A 117 -7.81 0.25 -4.01
N ASP A 118 -7.01 -0.74 -3.66
CA ASP A 118 -5.55 -0.59 -3.63
C ASP A 118 -4.98 -0.39 -5.04
N ASP A 119 -3.97 0.47 -5.17
CA ASP A 119 -3.30 0.70 -6.46
C ASP A 119 -2.38 -0.51 -6.77
N GLU A 120 -2.92 -1.47 -7.52
CA GLU A 120 -2.23 -2.71 -7.93
C GLU A 120 -0.94 -2.43 -8.72
N HIS A 121 -0.86 -1.29 -9.42
CA HIS A 121 0.33 -0.86 -10.18
C HIS A 121 1.57 -0.58 -9.32
N GLN A 122 1.47 -0.64 -7.99
CA GLN A 122 2.59 -0.48 -7.07
C GLN A 122 3.17 -1.81 -6.58
N LEU A 123 2.46 -2.91 -6.86
CA LEU A 123 3.05 -4.24 -6.86
C LEU A 123 3.91 -4.31 -8.13
N PRO A 124 5.16 -4.80 -8.07
CA PRO A 124 5.88 -5.11 -9.30
C PRO A 124 4.99 -6.05 -10.12
N GLU A 125 4.89 -5.76 -11.41
CA GLU A 125 4.18 -6.60 -12.39
C GLU A 125 4.55 -8.06 -12.12
N SER A 126 3.52 -8.85 -11.85
CA SER A 126 3.58 -10.24 -11.43
C SER A 126 4.79 -11.00 -11.99
N GLU A 127 5.84 -11.17 -11.20
CA GLU A 127 6.59 -12.40 -11.26
C GLU A 127 5.91 -13.36 -10.32
N SER A 128 5.14 -14.27 -10.90
CA SER A 128 4.94 -15.60 -10.36
C SER A 128 6.33 -16.20 -10.12
N PHE A 129 6.96 -15.86 -9.00
CA PHE A 129 8.20 -16.47 -8.60
C PHE A 129 7.80 -17.83 -8.04
N LYS A 130 7.95 -18.87 -8.89
CA LYS A 130 8.12 -20.24 -8.41
C LYS A 130 9.24 -20.19 -7.37
N ASP A 131 8.94 -20.55 -6.14
CA ASP A 131 9.97 -20.79 -5.13
C ASP A 131 11.00 -21.77 -5.72
N PRO A 132 12.29 -21.39 -5.79
CA PRO A 132 13.37 -22.32 -6.04
C PRO A 132 14.04 -22.61 -4.71
N GLU A 133 13.30 -23.17 -3.75
CA GLU A 133 13.86 -23.74 -2.51
C GLU A 133 13.15 -25.08 -2.23
N ASP A 134 13.30 -26.02 -3.16
CA ASP A 134 13.28 -27.46 -2.86
C ASP A 134 14.65 -28.01 -3.27
N SER A 135 15.64 -27.74 -2.43
CA SER A 135 16.97 -28.35 -2.55
C SER A 135 17.61 -28.52 -1.17
N GLY A 136 17.41 -29.72 -0.62
CA GLY A 136 18.28 -30.42 0.35
C GLY A 136 18.31 -29.84 1.76
N ASP A 137 18.36 -30.62 2.84
CA ASP A 137 18.52 -32.07 3.04
C ASP A 137 18.13 -32.38 4.49
N ASP A 138 18.14 -33.68 4.82
CA ASP A 138 18.36 -34.30 6.14
C ASP A 138 17.15 -35.03 6.76
N GLU A 139 16.95 -36.30 6.33
CA GLU A 139 16.62 -37.38 7.26
C GLU A 139 17.53 -38.59 7.00
N ASP A 140 18.71 -38.56 7.63
CA ASP A 140 19.43 -39.77 8.06
C ASP A 140 18.62 -40.46 9.17
N ASP A 141 17.88 -41.53 8.84
CA ASP A 141 17.71 -42.67 9.75
C ASP A 141 17.16 -43.89 8.99
N LYS A 142 18.00 -44.90 8.76
CA LYS A 142 17.56 -46.29 8.92
C LYS A 142 18.72 -47.23 9.21
N SER A 143 18.80 -47.53 10.49
CA SER A 143 19.39 -48.70 11.13
C SER A 143 19.27 -50.03 10.36
N ASP A 144 20.32 -50.83 10.48
CA ASP A 144 20.40 -52.27 10.29
C ASP A 144 19.15 -53.06 10.74
N LYS A 145 18.65 -53.95 9.86
CA LYS A 145 18.29 -55.34 10.18
C LYS A 145 17.97 -56.17 8.95
#